data_AF-A0A8N4F2Z1-F1
#
_entry.id   AF-A0A8N4F2Z1-F1
#
_cell.length_a   1.000
_cell.length_b   1.000
_cell.length_c   1.000
_cell.angle_alpha   90.00
_cell.angle_beta   90.00
_cell.angle_gamma   90.00
#
_symmetry.space_group_name_H-M   'P 1'
#
loop_
_entity.id
_entity.type
_entity.pdbx_description
1 polymer ?
#
loop_
_entity_poly.entity_id
_entity_poly.type
_entity_poly.pdbx_seq_one_letter_code
_entity_poly.pdbx_strand_id
1 'polypeptide(L)'
;MLNFNLQTKRLELVCNNAGVLFVGATSHLRLNELGNLSLPNPSFRHLVLQTEGFESFAETPIFTIQVTRFKCGGFSIGFVTNHSILDGRSAAEMFENLASICRGEGMKTHELNIDRSCIRARDPPQIKFKHTEYTKLAEATSLASSFTSPIQPPTSTTLTGLLPDHEFRMFSFNPDMIRCLKEKAMTKCSSFEAIVAHIWRARTKAIFDNLDEISSVLFAVDIRSRMSPPLPQGFSGNAVITASASAKVADLGEKPFSFCVEMVKEAIERVTDEYVRSGIDWLEVYKGMPSTLNGNFFLSAWWKLPFYELDFGYGKPLYGGPVAGGMGEFVLLLSSGNDMGKRGGVNVWIALEKDKMERFSCHVFEI
;
A
#
# COMPACT_ATOMS: atom_id res chain seq x y z
N MET A 1 -17.11 -8.39 -13.40
CA MET A 1 -15.99 -8.01 -14.29
C MET A 1 -15.81 -6.50 -14.28
N LEU A 2 -14.61 -6.01 -14.62
CA LEU A 2 -14.36 -4.57 -14.79
C LEU A 2 -14.61 -4.17 -16.24
N ASN A 3 -15.29 -3.05 -16.44
CA ASN A 3 -15.57 -2.50 -17.75
C ASN A 3 -15.17 -1.03 -17.80
N PHE A 4 -14.38 -0.63 -18.80
CA PHE A 4 -14.08 0.78 -19.01
C PHE A 4 -15.09 1.38 -19.97
N ASN A 5 -15.98 2.24 -19.45
CA ASN A 5 -17.00 2.89 -20.25
C ASN A 5 -16.36 4.05 -21.05
N LEU A 6 -16.26 3.87 -22.36
CA LEU A 6 -15.62 4.84 -23.27
C LEU A 6 -16.36 6.19 -23.35
N GLN A 7 -17.67 6.20 -23.14
CA GLN A 7 -18.48 7.43 -23.20
C GLN A 7 -18.28 8.28 -21.95
N THR A 8 -18.35 7.65 -20.77
CA THR A 8 -18.20 8.34 -19.48
C THR A 8 -16.74 8.48 -19.07
N LYS A 9 -15.82 7.77 -19.74
CA LYS A 9 -14.40 7.61 -19.38
C LYS A 9 -14.22 7.14 -17.93
N ARG A 10 -15.09 6.25 -17.48
CA ARG A 10 -15.08 5.70 -16.11
C ARG A 10 -14.98 4.18 -16.13
N LEU A 11 -14.27 3.66 -15.12
CA LEU A 11 -14.26 2.25 -14.82
C LEU A 11 -15.53 1.88 -14.03
N GLU A 12 -16.20 0.82 -14.47
CA GLU A 12 -17.44 0.31 -13.89
C GLU A 12 -17.24 -1.14 -13.45
N LEU A 13 -17.79 -1.47 -12.28
CA LEU A 13 -17.86 -2.84 -11.80
C LEU A 13 -19.20 -3.46 -12.24
N VAL A 14 -19.15 -4.38 -13.19
CA VAL A 14 -20.32 -5.14 -13.62
C VAL A 14 -20.44 -6.40 -12.75
N CYS A 15 -21.40 -6.38 -11.83
CA CYS A 15 -21.73 -7.50 -10.94
C CYS A 15 -22.52 -8.59 -11.68
N ASN A 16 -21.85 -9.32 -12.56
CA ASN A 16 -22.43 -10.38 -13.40
C ASN A 16 -22.33 -11.79 -12.80
N ASN A 17 -21.86 -11.93 -11.56
CA ASN A 17 -21.62 -13.23 -10.90
C ASN A 17 -20.77 -14.22 -11.73
N ALA A 18 -19.88 -13.72 -12.60
CA ALA A 18 -18.95 -14.57 -13.37
C ALA A 18 -18.00 -15.38 -12.47
N GLY A 19 -17.88 -15.00 -11.19
CA GLY A 19 -17.16 -15.73 -10.17
C GLY A 19 -15.78 -15.18 -9.87
N VAL A 20 -15.09 -15.91 -9.00
CA VAL A 20 -13.71 -15.69 -8.56
C VAL A 20 -12.88 -16.84 -9.11
N LEU A 21 -11.68 -16.56 -9.62
CA LEU A 21 -10.82 -17.60 -10.15
C LEU A 21 -10.09 -18.31 -9.00
N PHE A 22 -10.36 -19.60 -8.83
CA PHE A 22 -9.72 -20.44 -7.83
C PHE A 22 -8.78 -21.44 -8.49
N VAL A 23 -7.53 -21.50 -8.03
CA VAL A 23 -6.47 -22.34 -8.59
C VAL A 23 -5.93 -23.27 -7.50
N GLY A 24 -6.00 -24.58 -7.74
CA GLY A 24 -5.28 -25.58 -6.96
C GLY A 24 -3.92 -25.87 -7.60
N ALA A 25 -2.85 -25.79 -6.81
CA ALA A 25 -1.47 -26.02 -7.27
C ALA A 25 -0.70 -26.93 -6.30
N THR A 26 0.36 -27.54 -6.80
CA THR A 26 1.32 -28.31 -5.99
C THR A 26 2.74 -27.88 -6.28
N SER A 27 3.60 -27.95 -5.26
CA SER A 27 5.03 -27.70 -5.39
C SER A 27 5.82 -28.92 -4.94
N HIS A 28 6.86 -29.27 -5.70
CA HIS A 28 7.82 -30.31 -5.32
C HIS A 28 8.73 -29.88 -4.16
N LEU A 29 8.77 -28.57 -3.87
CA LEU A 29 9.50 -28.01 -2.74
C LEU A 29 8.74 -28.20 -1.43
N ARG A 30 9.48 -28.14 -0.33
CA ARG A 30 9.04 -27.93 1.04
C ARG A 30 9.02 -26.43 1.33
N LEU A 31 8.22 -26.00 2.32
CA LEU A 31 8.13 -24.59 2.69
C LEU A 31 9.50 -23.98 3.10
N ASN A 32 10.32 -24.72 3.84
CA ASN A 32 11.64 -24.27 4.26
C ASN A 32 12.66 -24.18 3.11
N GLU A 33 12.41 -24.83 1.97
CA GLU A 33 13.23 -24.73 0.77
C GLU A 33 12.97 -23.42 0.00
N LEU A 34 11.92 -22.67 0.34
CA LEU A 34 11.69 -21.32 -0.20
C LEU A 34 12.61 -20.26 0.43
N GLY A 35 13.38 -20.61 1.46
CA GLY A 35 14.26 -19.68 2.19
C GLY A 35 13.55 -18.99 3.35
N ASN A 36 13.89 -17.71 3.59
CA ASN A 36 13.30 -16.95 4.68
C ASN A 36 11.85 -16.57 4.34
N LEU A 37 10.90 -17.19 5.04
CA LEU A 37 9.46 -16.94 4.87
C LEU A 37 8.98 -15.71 5.62
N SER A 38 9.77 -15.14 6.52
CA SER A 38 9.38 -13.95 7.29
C SER A 38 9.51 -12.64 6.49
N LEU A 39 9.99 -12.73 5.24
CA LEU A 39 10.25 -11.61 4.33
C LEU A 39 9.48 -11.81 3.03
N PRO A 40 9.04 -10.72 2.36
CA PRO A 40 8.64 -10.80 0.95
C PRO A 40 9.76 -11.47 0.13
N ASN A 41 9.45 -12.61 -0.47
CA ASN A 41 10.39 -13.43 -1.22
C ASN A 41 10.02 -13.39 -2.71
N PRO A 42 10.99 -13.22 -3.63
CA PRO A 42 10.72 -13.26 -5.08
C PRO A 42 9.96 -14.53 -5.52
N SER A 43 10.15 -15.65 -4.83
CA SER A 43 9.45 -16.91 -5.11
C SER A 43 7.94 -16.85 -4.86
N PHE A 44 7.46 -15.91 -4.03
CA PHE A 44 6.03 -15.76 -3.74
C PHE A 44 5.20 -15.38 -4.97
N ARG A 45 5.83 -14.84 -6.02
CA ARG A 45 5.17 -14.61 -7.31
C ARG A 45 4.62 -15.89 -7.94
N HIS A 46 5.20 -17.06 -7.63
CA HIS A 46 4.72 -18.35 -8.12
C HIS A 46 3.56 -18.91 -7.28
N LEU A 47 3.25 -18.28 -6.14
CA LEU A 47 2.20 -18.70 -5.20
C LEU A 47 0.90 -17.93 -5.41
N VAL A 48 0.86 -17.05 -6.42
CA VAL A 48 -0.32 -16.31 -6.88
C VAL A 48 -0.47 -16.50 -8.38
N LEU A 49 -1.71 -16.40 -8.87
CA LEU A 49 -1.95 -16.40 -10.31
C LEU A 49 -1.48 -15.07 -10.91
N GLN A 50 -0.52 -15.14 -11.82
CA GLN A 50 -0.06 -14.00 -12.59
C GLN A 50 -1.14 -13.56 -13.58
N THR A 51 -1.52 -12.29 -13.55
CA THR A 51 -2.57 -11.73 -14.42
C THR A 51 -2.01 -11.02 -15.65
N GLU A 52 -0.71 -11.17 -15.94
CA GLU A 52 -0.03 -10.52 -17.07
C GLU A 52 -0.44 -11.10 -18.44
N GLY A 53 -1.14 -12.24 -18.46
CA GLY A 53 -1.61 -12.89 -19.69
C GLY A 53 -3.01 -12.49 -20.17
N PHE A 54 -3.68 -11.54 -19.52
CA PHE A 54 -5.02 -11.08 -19.93
C PHE A 54 -4.93 -9.83 -20.83
N GLU A 55 -5.59 -9.87 -21.99
CA GLU A 55 -5.48 -8.84 -23.03
C GLU A 55 -6.34 -7.60 -22.74
N SER A 56 -7.36 -7.73 -21.88
CA SER A 56 -8.29 -6.63 -21.56
C SER A 56 -8.72 -6.61 -20.09
N PHE A 57 -9.14 -5.44 -19.59
CA PHE A 57 -9.74 -5.30 -18.24
C PHE A 57 -10.97 -6.19 -18.03
N ALA A 58 -11.71 -6.46 -19.10
CA ALA A 58 -12.90 -7.29 -19.10
C ALA A 58 -12.56 -8.76 -18.82
N GLU A 59 -11.42 -9.23 -19.33
CA GLU A 59 -10.95 -10.61 -19.20
C GLU A 59 -10.13 -10.82 -17.92
N THR A 60 -9.48 -9.77 -17.40
CA THR A 60 -8.70 -9.85 -16.17
C THR A 60 -9.59 -10.16 -14.96
N PRO A 61 -9.34 -11.27 -14.23
CA PRO A 61 -10.06 -11.59 -13.01
C PRO A 61 -9.88 -10.49 -11.95
N ILE A 62 -10.99 -10.06 -11.37
CA ILE A 62 -11.02 -9.05 -10.29
C ILE A 62 -10.39 -9.59 -9.01
N PHE A 63 -10.58 -10.88 -8.76
CA PHE A 63 -10.10 -11.57 -7.59
C PHE A 63 -9.68 -12.98 -7.98
N THR A 64 -8.50 -13.38 -7.56
CA THR A 64 -7.99 -14.74 -7.72
C THR A 64 -7.52 -15.28 -6.38
N ILE A 65 -7.70 -16.58 -6.21
CA ILE A 65 -7.23 -17.35 -5.06
C ILE A 65 -6.41 -18.51 -5.61
N GLN A 66 -5.16 -18.64 -5.18
CA GLN A 66 -4.34 -19.81 -5.46
C GLN A 66 -3.99 -20.53 -4.16
N VAL A 67 -4.31 -21.82 -4.07
CA VAL A 67 -3.91 -22.69 -2.97
C VAL A 67 -2.81 -23.62 -3.46
N THR A 68 -1.59 -23.46 -2.94
CA THR A 68 -0.43 -24.26 -3.34
C THR A 68 -0.01 -25.19 -2.21
N ARG A 69 -0.06 -26.51 -2.44
CA ARG A 69 0.38 -27.52 -1.46
C ARG A 69 1.83 -27.91 -1.68
N PHE A 70 2.62 -27.95 -0.60
CA PHE A 70 4.04 -28.29 -0.62
C PHE A 70 4.29 -29.75 -0.22
N LYS A 71 5.45 -30.28 -0.59
CA LYS A 71 5.88 -31.67 -0.28
C LYS A 71 5.88 -31.99 1.22
N CYS A 72 6.11 -30.99 2.07
CA CYS A 72 6.08 -31.14 3.53
C CYS A 72 4.67 -31.17 4.14
N GLY A 73 3.61 -31.09 3.34
CA GLY A 73 2.22 -31.07 3.79
C GLY A 73 1.68 -29.68 4.14
N GLY A 74 2.54 -28.68 4.28
CA GLY A 74 2.14 -27.27 4.40
C GLY A 74 1.58 -26.72 3.08
N PHE A 75 0.96 -25.54 3.14
CA PHE A 75 0.38 -24.88 1.98
C PHE A 75 0.54 -23.36 2.06
N SER A 76 0.35 -22.68 0.93
CA SER A 76 0.18 -21.23 0.84
C SER A 76 -1.18 -20.90 0.24
N ILE A 77 -1.76 -19.77 0.64
CA ILE A 77 -2.93 -19.17 0.00
C ILE A 77 -2.50 -17.81 -0.54
N GLY A 78 -2.50 -17.67 -1.87
CA GLY A 78 -2.20 -16.43 -2.56
C GLY A 78 -3.47 -15.73 -3.02
N PHE A 79 -3.54 -14.42 -2.80
CA PHE A 79 -4.64 -13.56 -3.24
C PHE A 79 -4.14 -12.52 -4.23
N VAL A 80 -4.83 -12.35 -5.35
CA VAL A 80 -4.65 -11.18 -6.24
C VAL A 80 -5.97 -10.45 -6.33
N THR A 81 -5.98 -9.16 -5.99
CA THR A 81 -7.17 -8.31 -6.02
C THR A 81 -6.93 -7.08 -6.88
N ASN A 82 -7.93 -6.68 -7.66
CA ASN A 82 -7.84 -5.42 -8.41
C ASN A 82 -8.10 -4.24 -7.46
N HIS A 83 -7.09 -3.41 -7.25
CA HIS A 83 -7.14 -2.29 -6.30
C HIS A 83 -8.18 -1.23 -6.68
N SER A 84 -8.66 -1.17 -7.94
CA SER A 84 -9.75 -0.25 -8.31
C SER A 84 -11.06 -0.54 -7.58
N ILE A 85 -11.20 -1.74 -7.00
CA ILE A 85 -12.44 -2.21 -6.36
C ILE A 85 -12.38 -2.07 -4.85
N LEU A 86 -11.27 -2.48 -4.22
CA LEU A 86 -11.10 -2.56 -2.77
C LEU A 86 -9.79 -1.88 -2.36
N ASP A 87 -9.83 -1.11 -1.27
CA ASP A 87 -8.60 -0.76 -0.55
C ASP A 87 -8.13 -1.91 0.36
N GLY A 88 -6.94 -1.76 0.94
CA GLY A 88 -6.35 -2.78 1.80
C GLY A 88 -7.22 -3.18 2.99
N ARG A 89 -8.00 -2.23 3.55
CA ARG A 89 -8.94 -2.52 4.64
C ARG A 89 -10.10 -3.38 4.16
N SER A 90 -10.76 -2.99 3.07
CA SER A 90 -11.89 -3.74 2.51
C SER A 90 -11.46 -5.13 2.01
N ALA A 91 -10.25 -5.23 1.45
CA ALA A 91 -9.66 -6.51 1.05
C ALA A 91 -9.38 -7.42 2.25
N ALA A 92 -8.82 -6.87 3.34
CA ALA A 92 -8.59 -7.64 4.56
C ALA A 92 -9.90 -8.14 5.19
N GLU A 93 -10.92 -7.30 5.28
CA GLU A 93 -12.26 -7.69 5.77
C GLU A 93 -12.87 -8.81 4.89
N MET A 94 -12.68 -8.75 3.57
CA MET A 94 -13.08 -9.83 2.65
C MET A 94 -12.35 -11.14 2.94
N PHE A 95 -11.04 -11.10 3.19
CA PHE A 95 -10.24 -12.30 3.50
C PHE A 95 -10.60 -12.89 4.88
N GLU A 96 -10.88 -12.05 5.88
CA GLU A 96 -11.32 -12.50 7.19
C GLU A 96 -12.68 -13.19 7.14
N ASN A 97 -13.62 -12.65 6.36
CA ASN A 97 -14.91 -13.28 6.12
C ASN A 97 -14.74 -14.63 5.41
N LEU A 98 -13.90 -14.70 4.37
CA LEU A 98 -13.62 -15.96 3.69
C LEU A 98 -13.03 -17.01 4.65
N ALA A 99 -12.05 -16.60 5.47
CA ALA A 99 -11.45 -17.48 6.47
C ALA A 99 -12.48 -17.96 7.51
N SER A 100 -13.41 -17.10 7.94
CA SER A 100 -14.47 -17.47 8.90
C SER A 100 -15.48 -18.44 8.30
N ILE A 101 -15.89 -18.21 7.04
CA ILE A 101 -16.77 -19.13 6.31
C ILE A 101 -16.10 -20.51 6.16
N CYS A 102 -14.80 -20.56 5.83
CA CYS A 102 -14.06 -21.83 5.73
C CYS A 102 -14.03 -22.62 7.05
N ARG A 103 -14.10 -21.93 8.20
CA ARG A 103 -14.19 -22.56 9.53
C ARG A 103 -15.62 -22.96 9.93
N GLY A 104 -16.62 -22.68 9.09
CA GLY A 104 -18.04 -22.95 9.40
C GLY A 104 -18.67 -21.95 10.38
N GLU A 105 -18.02 -20.80 10.61
CA GLU A 105 -18.50 -19.77 11.55
C GLU A 105 -19.45 -18.76 10.88
N GLY A 106 -19.56 -18.79 9.56
CA GLY A 106 -20.30 -17.80 8.78
C GLY A 106 -19.49 -16.54 8.50
N MET A 107 -20.17 -15.47 8.08
CA MET A 107 -19.55 -14.15 7.90
C MET A 107 -19.37 -13.45 9.24
N LYS A 108 -18.24 -12.78 9.47
CA LYS A 108 -17.99 -11.93 10.64
C LYS A 108 -18.62 -10.54 10.47
N THR A 109 -18.47 -9.96 9.28
CA THR A 109 -19.00 -8.64 8.95
C THR A 109 -20.25 -8.83 8.11
N HIS A 110 -21.42 -8.56 8.70
CA HIS A 110 -22.72 -8.74 8.04
C HIS A 110 -23.22 -7.50 7.29
N GLU A 111 -22.77 -6.31 7.71
CA GLU A 111 -23.14 -5.06 7.08
C GLU A 111 -22.15 -4.75 5.95
N LEU A 112 -22.64 -4.78 4.72
CA LEU A 112 -21.88 -4.40 3.53
C LEU A 112 -22.56 -3.21 2.86
N ASN A 113 -21.85 -2.09 2.81
CA ASN A 113 -22.26 -0.94 2.03
C ASN A 113 -21.37 -0.83 0.79
N ILE A 114 -21.95 -1.12 -0.37
CA ILE A 114 -21.27 -1.07 -1.67
C ILE A 114 -21.57 0.22 -2.45
N ASP A 115 -22.30 1.16 -1.85
CA ASP A 115 -22.69 2.41 -2.48
C ASP A 115 -21.54 3.41 -2.48
N ARG A 116 -20.85 3.50 -3.63
CA ARG A 116 -19.75 4.44 -3.85
C ARG A 116 -20.23 5.87 -4.16
N SER A 117 -21.53 6.13 -4.23
CA SER A 117 -22.05 7.48 -4.48
C SER A 117 -21.75 8.46 -3.34
N CYS A 118 -21.51 7.95 -2.13
CA CYS A 118 -21.14 8.73 -0.96
C CYS A 118 -19.79 9.47 -1.10
N ILE A 119 -18.93 9.04 -2.04
CA ILE A 119 -17.64 9.66 -2.36
C ILE A 119 -17.62 10.25 -3.77
N ARG A 120 -18.78 10.61 -4.32
CA ARG A 120 -18.89 11.26 -5.62
C ARG A 120 -18.40 12.72 -5.54
N ALA A 121 -17.72 13.17 -6.61
CA ALA A 121 -17.40 14.58 -6.80
C ALA A 121 -18.65 15.46 -6.80
N ARG A 122 -18.49 16.71 -6.36
CA ARG A 122 -19.55 17.72 -6.39
C ARG A 122 -19.86 18.13 -7.82
N ASP A 123 -21.07 18.64 -8.04
CA ASP A 123 -21.52 19.17 -9.32
C ASP A 123 -22.03 20.61 -9.13
N PRO A 124 -21.29 21.65 -9.57
CA PRO A 124 -19.97 21.55 -10.21
C PRO A 124 -18.84 21.19 -9.20
N PRO A 125 -17.71 20.63 -9.67
CA PRO A 125 -16.53 20.39 -8.84
C PRO A 125 -16.01 21.68 -8.20
N GLN A 126 -15.65 21.64 -6.91
CA GLN A 126 -15.16 22.77 -6.13
C GLN A 126 -13.76 22.48 -5.56
N ILE A 127 -12.72 22.89 -6.29
CA ILE A 127 -11.34 22.71 -5.86
C ILE A 127 -10.94 23.90 -4.98
N LYS A 128 -10.84 23.67 -3.66
CA LYS A 128 -10.54 24.73 -2.66
C LYS A 128 -9.07 24.75 -2.23
N PHE A 129 -8.36 23.63 -2.40
CA PHE A 129 -6.97 23.50 -2.01
C PHE A 129 -6.07 23.20 -3.20
N LYS A 130 -4.79 23.58 -3.05
CA LYS A 130 -3.74 23.11 -3.94
C LYS A 130 -3.39 21.67 -3.54
N HIS A 131 -3.64 20.72 -4.42
CA HIS A 131 -3.31 19.31 -4.22
C HIS A 131 -1.94 19.00 -4.84
N THR A 132 -0.86 19.21 -4.07
CA THR A 132 0.53 18.95 -4.53
C THR A 132 0.89 17.47 -4.49
N GLU A 133 0.10 16.66 -3.79
CA GLU A 133 0.20 15.21 -3.74
C GLU A 133 -0.12 14.55 -5.10
N TYR A 134 -0.77 15.26 -6.01
CA TYR A 134 -1.18 14.74 -7.32
C TYR A 134 -0.54 15.50 -8.48
N THR A 135 -0.23 14.78 -9.54
CA THR A 135 0.14 15.31 -10.86
C THR A 135 -1.01 15.09 -11.83
N LYS A 136 -1.30 16.07 -12.69
CA LYS A 136 -2.37 15.94 -13.69
C LYS A 136 -2.01 14.84 -14.68
N LEU A 137 -3.00 14.12 -15.19
CA LEU A 137 -2.75 13.05 -16.15
C LEU A 137 -2.02 13.52 -17.42
N ALA A 138 -2.33 14.72 -17.90
CA ALA A 138 -1.67 15.29 -19.08
C ALA A 138 -0.20 15.66 -18.83
N GLU A 139 0.19 15.83 -17.57
CA GLU A 139 1.55 16.17 -17.13
C GLU A 139 2.31 14.92 -16.64
N ALA A 140 1.64 13.77 -16.56
CA ALA A 140 2.24 12.51 -16.14
C ALA A 140 3.20 12.01 -17.22
N THR A 141 4.49 11.92 -16.87
CA THR A 141 5.46 11.14 -17.64
C THR A 141 5.20 9.65 -17.45
N SER A 142 5.65 8.79 -18.38
CA SER A 142 5.37 7.34 -18.35
C SER A 142 5.80 6.61 -17.05
N LEU A 143 6.60 7.24 -16.20
CA LEU A 143 7.06 6.71 -14.92
C LEU A 143 6.16 7.10 -13.74
N ALA A 144 5.26 8.08 -13.92
CA ALA A 144 4.30 8.48 -12.90
C ALA A 144 3.23 7.38 -12.73
N SER A 145 3.49 6.44 -11.82
CA SER A 145 2.54 5.48 -11.27
C SER A 145 1.91 4.45 -12.24
N SER A 146 2.62 3.32 -12.42
CA SER A 146 2.02 2.09 -12.96
C SER A 146 0.80 1.57 -12.15
N PHE A 147 0.52 2.14 -10.97
CA PHE A 147 -0.51 1.71 -10.03
C PHE A 147 -1.87 2.40 -10.19
N THR A 148 -1.94 3.57 -10.84
CA THR A 148 -3.19 4.34 -10.91
C THR A 148 -3.59 4.75 -12.33
N SER A 149 -2.74 4.49 -13.34
CA SER A 149 -3.05 4.82 -14.72
C SER A 149 -4.16 3.92 -15.29
N PRO A 150 -5.30 4.48 -15.72
CA PRO A 150 -6.38 3.69 -16.32
C PRO A 150 -6.20 3.47 -17.83
N ILE A 151 -5.19 4.10 -18.46
CA ILE A 151 -5.18 4.32 -19.93
C ILE A 151 -4.14 3.47 -20.68
N GLN A 152 -3.20 2.83 -19.99
CA GLN A 152 -2.30 1.89 -20.66
C GLN A 152 -2.33 0.55 -19.94
N PRO A 153 -2.56 -0.58 -20.64
CA PRO A 153 -2.09 -1.85 -20.12
C PRO A 153 -0.61 -1.63 -19.79
N PRO A 154 -0.13 -2.04 -18.61
CA PRO A 154 1.29 -1.93 -18.31
C PRO A 154 2.02 -2.56 -19.50
N THR A 155 2.97 -1.84 -20.09
CA THR A 155 3.89 -2.43 -21.05
C THR A 155 4.63 -3.54 -20.32
N SER A 156 4.05 -4.73 -20.37
CA SER A 156 4.47 -6.11 -20.14
C SER A 156 5.62 -6.47 -19.18
N THR A 157 6.13 -5.62 -18.28
CA THR A 157 7.32 -6.01 -17.48
C THR A 157 7.38 -5.57 -16.02
N THR A 158 6.45 -4.78 -15.46
CA THR A 158 6.74 -4.05 -14.20
C THR A 158 5.84 -4.29 -12.99
N LEU A 159 4.78 -5.09 -13.07
CA LEU A 159 4.00 -5.42 -11.85
C LEU A 159 4.69 -6.51 -11.00
N THR A 160 5.40 -7.45 -11.64
CA THR A 160 6.12 -8.52 -10.93
C THR A 160 7.59 -8.67 -11.35
N GLY A 161 8.04 -7.92 -12.35
CA GLY A 161 9.45 -7.84 -12.72
C GLY A 161 10.25 -7.13 -11.64
N LEU A 162 11.30 -7.77 -11.11
CA LEU A 162 12.28 -7.08 -10.28
C LEU A 162 12.91 -5.97 -11.14
N LEU A 163 12.95 -4.74 -10.61
CA LEU A 163 13.67 -3.65 -11.28
C LEU A 163 15.15 -4.07 -11.39
N PRO A 164 15.74 -4.07 -12.59
CA PRO A 164 17.17 -4.27 -12.75
C PRO A 164 17.90 -3.32 -11.80
N ASP A 165 18.93 -3.82 -11.13
CA ASP A 165 19.80 -3.07 -10.20
C ASP A 165 19.19 -2.59 -8.87
N HIS A 166 17.94 -2.93 -8.57
CA HIS A 166 17.34 -2.67 -7.25
C HIS A 166 17.56 -3.84 -6.29
N GLU A 167 17.91 -3.49 -5.05
CA GLU A 167 17.96 -4.41 -3.92
C GLU A 167 16.77 -4.20 -3.01
N PHE A 168 16.10 -5.29 -2.63
CA PHE A 168 15.04 -5.29 -1.63
C PHE A 168 15.62 -5.62 -0.26
N ARG A 169 15.37 -4.76 0.73
CA ARG A 169 15.74 -5.02 2.13
C ARG A 169 14.57 -4.81 3.06
N MET A 170 14.61 -5.51 4.20
CA MET A 170 13.69 -5.30 5.30
C MET A 170 14.45 -4.78 6.52
N PHE A 171 13.97 -3.68 7.09
CA PHE A 171 14.50 -3.08 8.30
C PHE A 171 13.49 -3.22 9.42
N SER A 172 13.87 -3.89 10.51
CA SER A 172 12.95 -4.22 11.61
C SER A 172 13.09 -3.21 12.75
N PHE A 173 11.99 -2.58 13.12
CA PHE A 173 11.89 -1.65 14.25
C PHE A 173 11.13 -2.33 15.38
N ASN A 174 11.86 -2.69 16.43
CA ASN A 174 11.25 -3.28 17.63
C ASN A 174 10.55 -2.18 18.48
N PRO A 175 9.74 -2.56 19.48
CA PRO A 175 9.03 -1.59 20.31
C PRO A 175 9.92 -0.55 21.02
N ASP A 176 11.14 -0.93 21.43
CA ASP A 176 12.09 -0.01 22.07
C ASP A 176 12.63 1.02 21.08
N MET A 177 12.99 0.61 19.86
CA MET A 177 13.39 1.50 18.79
C MET A 177 12.29 2.52 18.46
N ILE A 178 11.03 2.07 18.37
CA ILE A 178 9.88 2.95 18.12
C ILE A 178 9.68 3.92 19.29
N ARG A 179 9.87 3.46 20.53
CA ARG A 179 9.82 4.31 21.72
C ARG A 179 10.91 5.37 21.69
N CYS A 180 12.15 5.01 21.38
CA CYS A 180 13.27 5.96 21.24
C CYS A 180 12.99 7.02 20.17
N LEU A 181 12.45 6.62 19.00
CA LEU A 181 12.05 7.58 17.96
C LEU A 181 11.00 8.58 18.48
N LYS A 182 10.00 8.11 19.24
CA LYS A 182 8.98 8.98 19.82
C LYS A 182 9.54 9.91 20.90
N GLU A 183 10.50 9.45 21.70
CA GLU A 183 11.20 10.28 22.68
C GLU A 183 12.04 11.36 21.98
N LYS A 184 12.79 10.99 20.94
CA LYS A 184 13.59 11.91 20.10
C LYS A 184 12.77 12.94 19.34
N ALA A 185 11.51 12.63 19.03
CA ALA A 185 10.60 13.59 18.42
C ALA A 185 10.35 14.80 19.33
N MET A 186 10.56 14.68 20.66
CA MET A 186 10.34 15.74 21.65
C MET A 186 8.94 16.39 21.59
N THR A 187 7.99 15.72 20.94
CA THR A 187 6.60 16.13 20.74
C THR A 187 5.71 14.90 20.74
N LYS A 188 4.42 15.10 21.04
CA LYS A 188 3.46 14.00 21.03
C LYS A 188 3.20 13.58 19.59
N CYS A 189 3.63 12.36 19.27
CA CYS A 189 3.42 11.74 17.97
C CYS A 189 2.96 10.27 18.08
N SER A 190 2.33 9.77 17.02
CA SER A 190 2.02 8.36 16.84
C SER A 190 3.25 7.57 16.39
N SER A 191 3.23 6.24 16.57
CA SER A 191 4.28 5.38 16.00
C SER A 191 4.36 5.49 14.48
N PHE A 192 3.23 5.78 13.81
CA PHE A 192 3.22 6.03 12.38
C PHE A 192 4.00 7.30 12.03
N GLU A 193 3.67 8.43 12.65
CA GLU A 193 4.36 9.69 12.41
C GLU A 193 5.87 9.57 12.64
N ALA A 194 6.28 8.94 13.76
CA ALA A 194 7.68 8.75 14.08
C ALA A 194 8.43 7.87 13.05
N ILE A 195 7.85 6.73 12.66
CA ILE A 195 8.49 5.83 11.69
C ILE A 195 8.54 6.50 10.30
N VAL A 196 7.44 7.09 9.84
CA VAL A 196 7.40 7.74 8.51
C VAL A 196 8.39 8.90 8.44
N ALA A 197 8.46 9.75 9.47
CA ALA A 197 9.42 10.84 9.52
C ALA A 197 10.87 10.33 9.50
N HIS A 198 11.16 9.25 10.22
CA HIS A 198 12.49 8.65 10.28
C HIS A 198 12.91 8.05 8.93
N ILE A 199 12.03 7.26 8.32
CA ILE A 199 12.28 6.66 6.99
C ILE A 199 12.39 7.74 5.92
N TRP A 200 11.54 8.78 5.94
CA TRP A 200 11.63 9.90 5.02
C TRP A 200 12.96 10.64 5.14
N ARG A 201 13.40 10.93 6.36
CA ARG A 201 14.69 11.59 6.61
C ARG A 201 15.87 10.73 6.15
N ALA A 202 15.92 9.46 6.56
CA ALA A 202 16.99 8.53 6.18
C ALA A 202 17.06 8.32 4.66
N ARG A 203 15.89 8.15 4.00
CA ARG A 203 15.80 7.98 2.55
C ARG A 203 16.20 9.26 1.81
N THR A 204 15.87 10.43 2.35
CA THR A 204 16.30 11.71 1.77
C THR A 204 17.83 11.82 1.73
N LYS A 205 18.51 11.54 2.85
CA LYS A 205 19.99 11.55 2.92
C LYS A 205 20.64 10.55 1.95
N ALA A 206 19.96 9.45 1.68
CA ALA A 206 20.48 8.38 0.83
C ALA A 206 20.33 8.63 -0.68
N ILE A 207 19.36 9.45 -1.09
CA ILE A 207 18.97 9.60 -2.50
C ILE A 207 19.30 10.98 -3.06
N PHE A 208 19.17 12.03 -2.25
CA PHE A 208 19.33 13.40 -2.72
C PHE A 208 20.74 13.90 -2.44
N ASP A 209 21.39 14.42 -3.48
CA ASP A 209 22.69 15.08 -3.37
C ASP A 209 22.57 16.61 -3.46
N ASN A 210 21.47 17.12 -4.04
CA ASN A 210 21.21 18.55 -4.13
C ASN A 210 20.32 19.03 -2.96
N LEU A 211 20.87 19.91 -2.14
CA LEU A 211 20.20 20.42 -0.93
C LEU A 211 19.01 21.35 -1.23
N ASP A 212 18.95 21.94 -2.43
CA ASP A 212 17.87 22.83 -2.86
C ASP A 212 16.64 22.08 -3.41
N GLU A 213 16.75 20.77 -3.66
CA GLU A 213 15.62 19.95 -4.10
C GLU A 213 14.57 19.77 -3.01
N ILE A 214 13.35 19.42 -3.43
CA ILE A 214 12.24 19.09 -2.54
C ILE A 214 12.13 17.57 -2.45
N SER A 215 12.29 17.05 -1.24
CA SER A 215 11.97 15.66 -0.91
C SER A 215 10.56 15.60 -0.32
N SER A 216 9.81 14.57 -0.69
CA SER A 216 8.42 14.35 -0.33
C SER A 216 8.17 12.88 -0.02
N VAL A 217 7.41 12.64 1.05
CA VAL A 217 6.82 11.34 1.36
C VAL A 217 5.31 11.44 1.18
N LEU A 218 4.75 10.50 0.44
CA LEU A 218 3.32 10.36 0.22
C LEU A 218 2.82 9.14 1.00
N PHE A 219 1.57 9.18 1.48
CA PHE A 219 0.98 8.03 2.16
C PHE A 219 -0.55 8.06 2.09
N ALA A 220 -1.17 6.89 2.21
CA ALA A 220 -2.62 6.73 2.22
C ALA A 220 -3.22 7.10 3.58
N VAL A 221 -4.30 7.89 3.56
CA VAL A 221 -5.10 8.24 4.74
C VAL A 221 -6.51 7.68 4.57
N ASP A 222 -6.98 6.87 5.54
CA ASP A 222 -8.35 6.37 5.58
C ASP A 222 -9.33 7.54 5.81
N ILE A 223 -10.25 7.75 4.88
CA ILE A 223 -11.21 8.86 4.92
C ILE A 223 -12.55 8.47 5.55
N ARG A 224 -12.78 7.18 5.89
CA ARG A 224 -14.07 6.70 6.40
C ARG A 224 -14.61 7.52 7.56
N SER A 225 -13.76 7.89 8.52
CA SER A 225 -14.11 8.72 9.67
C SER A 225 -13.81 10.22 9.48
N ARG A 226 -13.18 10.62 8.37
CA ARG A 226 -12.82 12.02 8.08
C ARG A 226 -13.92 12.78 7.37
N MET A 227 -14.77 12.06 6.64
CA MET A 227 -15.95 12.63 5.96
C MET A 227 -17.00 13.10 6.98
N SER A 228 -17.77 14.13 6.61
CA SER A 228 -18.92 14.62 7.36
C SER A 228 -20.16 14.65 6.44
N PRO A 229 -21.18 13.79 6.68
CA PRO A 229 -21.17 12.70 7.67
C PRO A 229 -20.10 11.63 7.36
N PRO A 230 -19.68 10.81 8.36
CA PRO A 230 -18.79 9.69 8.12
C PRO A 230 -19.34 8.72 7.07
N LEU A 231 -18.44 7.97 6.41
CA LEU A 231 -18.87 6.94 5.48
C LEU A 231 -19.68 5.86 6.23
N PRO A 232 -20.68 5.25 5.57
CA PRO A 232 -21.51 4.23 6.20
C PRO A 232 -20.70 3.09 6.80
N GLN A 233 -21.20 2.55 7.91
CA GLN A 233 -20.66 1.31 8.47
C GLN A 233 -20.71 0.20 7.40
N GLY A 234 -19.64 -0.59 7.33
CA GLY A 234 -19.51 -1.63 6.31
C GLY A 234 -19.16 -1.12 4.90
N PHE A 235 -18.76 0.15 4.73
CA PHE A 235 -18.32 0.66 3.42
C PHE A 235 -17.19 -0.20 2.83
N SER A 236 -17.51 -0.85 1.72
CA SER A 236 -16.65 -1.77 0.99
C SER A 236 -16.24 -1.15 -0.34
N GLY A 237 -15.00 -0.70 -0.39
CA GLY A 237 -14.47 0.05 -1.52
C GLY A 237 -13.18 0.78 -1.18
N ASN A 238 -12.65 1.55 -2.12
CA ASN A 238 -11.57 2.47 -1.82
C ASN A 238 -12.10 3.68 -1.06
N ALA A 239 -11.67 3.85 0.19
CA ALA A 239 -11.88 5.06 0.98
C ALA A 239 -10.57 5.52 1.58
N VAL A 240 -9.60 5.75 0.69
CA VAL A 240 -8.31 6.34 1.02
C VAL A 240 -8.03 7.52 0.11
N ILE A 241 -7.38 8.55 0.63
CA ILE A 241 -6.83 9.66 -0.15
C ILE A 241 -5.33 9.76 0.10
N THR A 242 -4.58 10.31 -0.85
CA THR A 242 -3.16 10.56 -0.67
C THR A 242 -2.95 11.83 0.15
N ALA A 243 -2.12 11.73 1.18
CA ALA A 243 -1.53 12.87 1.86
C ALA A 243 -0.04 12.94 1.52
N SER A 244 0.55 14.14 1.64
CA SER A 244 1.97 14.35 1.36
C SER A 244 2.58 15.35 2.34
N ALA A 245 3.78 15.01 2.82
CA ALA A 245 4.68 15.91 3.51
C ALA A 245 5.90 16.17 2.62
N SER A 246 6.27 17.44 2.48
CA SER A 246 7.35 17.89 1.57
C SER A 246 8.20 18.95 2.25
N ALA A 247 9.52 18.87 2.11
CA ALA A 247 10.46 19.84 2.64
C ALA A 247 11.71 19.90 1.77
N LYS A 248 12.50 20.98 1.90
CA LYS A 248 13.83 21.05 1.28
C LYS A 248 14.72 19.95 1.81
N VAL A 249 15.56 19.39 0.96
CA VAL A 249 16.56 18.37 1.34
C VAL A 249 17.47 18.90 2.46
N ALA A 250 17.92 20.16 2.37
CA ALA A 250 18.72 20.80 3.42
C ALA A 250 18.01 20.80 4.79
N ASP A 251 16.73 21.17 4.80
CA ASP A 251 15.91 21.23 6.02
C ASP A 251 15.77 19.86 6.69
N LEU A 252 15.56 18.79 5.90
CA LEU A 252 15.48 17.42 6.41
C LEU A 252 16.83 16.92 6.94
N GLY A 253 17.94 17.43 6.39
CA GLY A 253 19.29 17.15 6.87
C GLY A 253 19.60 17.83 8.21
N GLU A 254 19.33 19.13 8.30
CA GLU A 254 19.84 20.01 9.35
C GLU A 254 18.87 20.21 10.53
N LYS A 255 17.56 20.24 10.29
CA LYS A 255 16.58 20.54 11.34
C LYS A 255 16.44 19.37 12.34
N PRO A 256 15.95 19.64 13.57
CA PRO A 256 15.68 18.59 14.54
C PRO A 256 14.69 17.54 14.02
N PHE A 257 14.73 16.32 14.56
CA PHE A 257 13.81 15.25 14.13
C PHE A 257 12.32 15.62 14.32
N SER A 258 12.03 16.45 15.33
CA SER A 258 10.69 17.01 15.58
C SER A 258 10.10 17.70 14.34
N PHE A 259 10.92 18.40 13.55
CA PHE A 259 10.48 19.06 12.32
C PHE A 259 9.90 18.04 11.32
N CYS A 260 10.59 16.92 11.10
CA CYS A 260 10.10 15.88 10.18
C CYS A 260 8.79 15.26 10.69
N VAL A 261 8.69 15.03 12.00
CA VAL A 261 7.49 14.48 12.64
C VAL A 261 6.30 15.44 12.53
N GLU A 262 6.53 16.74 12.77
CA GLU A 262 5.51 17.79 12.63
C GLU A 262 5.00 17.90 11.20
N MET A 263 5.89 17.86 10.20
CA MET A 263 5.49 17.88 8.78
C MET A 263 4.60 16.69 8.40
N VAL A 264 4.92 15.48 8.88
CA VAL A 264 4.08 14.28 8.65
C VAL A 264 2.74 14.41 9.37
N LYS A 265 2.75 14.90 10.61
CA LYS A 265 1.55 15.10 11.42
C LYS A 265 0.61 16.12 10.78
N GLU A 266 1.13 17.28 10.36
CA GLU A 266 0.37 18.31 9.66
C GLU A 266 -0.22 17.79 8.34
N ALA A 267 0.52 16.97 7.60
CA ALA A 267 0.01 16.33 6.38
C ALA A 267 -1.18 15.40 6.65
N ILE A 268 -1.19 14.67 7.77
CA ILE A 268 -2.31 13.82 8.21
C ILE A 268 -3.50 14.67 8.70
N GLU A 269 -3.22 15.74 9.47
CA GLU A 269 -4.24 16.61 10.04
C GLU A 269 -4.95 17.46 8.98
N ARG A 270 -4.25 17.82 7.90
CA ARG A 270 -4.80 18.56 6.74
C ARG A 270 -5.95 17.82 6.06
N VAL A 271 -5.99 16.48 6.14
CA VAL A 271 -7.03 15.63 5.52
C VAL A 271 -8.35 15.73 6.31
N THR A 272 -9.01 16.87 6.20
CA THR A 272 -10.35 17.15 6.71
C THR A 272 -11.42 16.77 5.67
N ASP A 273 -12.71 16.74 6.04
CA ASP A 273 -13.82 16.51 5.09
C ASP A 273 -13.71 17.42 3.86
N GLU A 274 -13.52 18.72 4.05
CA GLU A 274 -13.42 19.66 2.93
C GLU A 274 -12.17 19.41 2.08
N TYR A 275 -11.04 19.02 2.69
CA TYR A 275 -9.83 18.66 1.94
C TYR A 275 -10.06 17.41 1.09
N VAL A 276 -10.73 16.39 1.64
CA VAL A 276 -11.11 15.17 0.92
C VAL A 276 -12.03 15.51 -0.25
N ARG A 277 -13.08 16.30 -0.04
CA ARG A 277 -14.02 16.70 -1.11
C ARG A 277 -13.34 17.51 -2.20
N SER A 278 -12.47 18.46 -1.84
CA SER A 278 -11.65 19.21 -2.79
C SER A 278 -10.73 18.28 -3.60
N GLY A 279 -10.15 17.27 -2.96
CA GLY A 279 -9.27 16.29 -3.63
C GLY A 279 -10.04 15.41 -4.60
N ILE A 280 -11.24 14.95 -4.23
CA ILE A 280 -12.13 14.19 -5.12
C ILE A 280 -12.51 15.06 -6.34
N ASP A 281 -12.86 16.32 -6.13
CA ASP A 281 -13.18 17.25 -7.22
C ASP A 281 -11.97 17.50 -8.13
N TRP A 282 -10.77 17.63 -7.55
CA TRP A 282 -9.53 17.78 -8.30
C TRP A 282 -9.27 16.55 -9.18
N LEU A 283 -9.44 15.35 -8.63
CA LEU A 283 -9.28 14.09 -9.35
C LEU A 283 -10.36 13.93 -10.43
N GLU A 284 -11.59 14.42 -10.20
CA GLU A 284 -12.64 14.39 -11.20
C GLU A 284 -12.31 15.28 -12.40
N VAL A 285 -11.76 16.48 -12.17
CA VAL A 285 -11.41 17.44 -13.24
C VAL A 285 -10.14 17.02 -13.98
N TYR A 286 -9.08 16.69 -13.26
CA TYR A 286 -7.74 16.51 -13.85
C TYR A 286 -7.36 15.06 -14.11
N LYS A 287 -8.15 14.10 -13.62
CA LYS A 287 -7.91 12.64 -13.72
C LYS A 287 -6.48 12.24 -13.31
N GLY A 288 -5.88 13.00 -12.39
CA GLY A 288 -4.48 12.85 -12.01
C GLY A 288 -4.20 11.68 -11.07
N MET A 289 -2.94 11.63 -10.62
CA MET A 289 -2.39 10.49 -9.88
C MET A 289 -1.34 10.93 -8.86
N PRO A 290 -1.06 10.14 -7.81
CA PRO A 290 -0.01 10.45 -6.85
C PRO A 290 1.35 10.68 -7.52
N SER A 291 2.06 11.72 -7.09
CA SER A 291 3.35 12.10 -7.69
C SER A 291 4.54 11.62 -6.84
N THR A 292 5.30 10.66 -7.34
CA THR A 292 6.50 10.09 -6.69
C THR A 292 7.81 10.38 -7.42
N LEU A 293 7.81 11.36 -8.33
CA LEU A 293 8.97 11.70 -9.18
C LEU A 293 10.22 12.11 -8.38
N ASN A 294 11.40 11.97 -9.01
CA ASN A 294 12.70 12.48 -8.54
C ASN A 294 13.10 11.99 -7.15
N GLY A 295 12.97 10.69 -6.90
CA GLY A 295 13.35 10.13 -5.61
C GLY A 295 12.37 10.45 -4.49
N ASN A 296 11.17 10.96 -4.78
CA ASN A 296 10.04 10.91 -3.84
C ASN A 296 9.49 9.48 -3.75
N PHE A 297 8.65 9.20 -2.75
CA PHE A 297 8.15 7.83 -2.57
C PHE A 297 6.79 7.79 -1.90
N PHE A 298 6.07 6.70 -2.18
CA PHE A 298 4.81 6.38 -1.52
C PHE A 298 5.07 5.36 -0.42
N LEU A 299 4.52 5.65 0.76
CA LEU A 299 4.56 4.77 1.91
C LEU A 299 3.16 4.22 2.17
N SER A 300 3.05 2.90 2.24
CA SER A 300 1.79 2.22 2.56
C SER A 300 1.95 1.37 3.82
N ALA A 301 1.07 1.59 4.79
CA ALA A 301 1.11 0.89 6.07
C ALA A 301 0.13 -0.28 6.09
N TRP A 302 0.67 -1.50 6.04
CA TRP A 302 -0.08 -2.76 6.12
C TRP A 302 0.02 -3.41 7.50
N TRP A 303 0.84 -2.89 8.42
CA TRP A 303 1.08 -3.54 9.72
C TRP A 303 -0.16 -3.70 10.60
N LYS A 304 -1.22 -2.92 10.37
CA LYS A 304 -2.51 -3.06 11.08
C LYS A 304 -3.49 -3.98 10.35
N LEU A 305 -3.18 -4.39 9.12
CA LEU A 305 -4.02 -5.32 8.40
C LEU A 305 -3.87 -6.72 9.00
N PRO A 306 -4.96 -7.44 9.26
CA PRO A 306 -4.98 -8.70 10.01
C PRO A 306 -4.47 -9.91 9.20
N PHE A 307 -3.50 -9.74 8.31
CA PHE A 307 -3.00 -10.84 7.46
C PHE A 307 -2.40 -11.99 8.26
N TYR A 308 -1.82 -11.73 9.44
CA TYR A 308 -1.33 -12.76 10.37
C TYR A 308 -2.42 -13.44 11.20
N GLU A 309 -3.66 -12.95 11.13
CA GLU A 309 -4.80 -13.47 11.88
C GLU A 309 -5.73 -14.31 10.99
N LEU A 310 -5.41 -14.44 9.69
CA LEU A 310 -6.19 -15.21 8.71
C LEU A 310 -6.03 -16.72 8.90
N ASP A 311 -6.84 -17.31 9.78
CA ASP A 311 -6.89 -18.76 10.01
C ASP A 311 -7.95 -19.43 9.13
N PHE A 312 -7.58 -20.24 8.13
CA PHE A 312 -8.56 -20.94 7.29
C PHE A 312 -9.05 -22.30 7.85
N GLY A 313 -8.85 -22.54 9.15
CA GLY A 313 -9.11 -23.83 9.82
C GLY A 313 -7.85 -24.67 10.04
N TYR A 314 -6.67 -24.10 9.79
CA TYR A 314 -5.37 -24.76 9.89
C TYR A 314 -4.41 -24.05 10.86
N GLY A 315 -4.93 -23.09 11.63
CA GLY A 315 -4.15 -22.18 12.45
C GLY A 315 -3.72 -20.92 11.71
N LYS A 316 -3.12 -19.99 12.46
CA LYS A 316 -2.61 -18.73 11.92
C LYS A 316 -1.43 -18.95 10.96
N PRO A 317 -1.27 -18.12 9.93
CA PRO A 317 -0.19 -18.28 8.97
C PRO A 317 1.17 -18.00 9.63
N LEU A 318 2.19 -18.74 9.19
CA LEU A 318 3.59 -18.47 9.55
C LEU A 318 4.05 -17.10 9.01
N TYR A 319 3.49 -16.68 7.87
CA TYR A 319 3.74 -15.40 7.23
C TYR A 319 2.49 -14.89 6.52
N GLY A 320 2.19 -13.60 6.70
CA GLY A 320 1.15 -12.89 5.96
C GLY A 320 1.68 -11.53 5.50
N GLY A 321 1.83 -11.36 4.19
CA GLY A 321 2.45 -10.16 3.64
C GLY A 321 2.36 -10.07 2.11
N PRO A 322 2.98 -9.04 1.52
CA PRO A 322 2.92 -8.80 0.09
C PRO A 322 3.69 -9.86 -0.70
N VAL A 323 3.29 -10.05 -1.95
CA VAL A 323 4.16 -10.68 -2.95
C VAL A 323 5.27 -9.68 -3.29
N ALA A 324 6.52 -10.15 -3.34
CA ALA A 324 7.63 -9.30 -3.75
C ALA A 324 7.43 -8.83 -5.21
N GLY A 325 7.48 -7.51 -5.44
CA GLY A 325 7.22 -6.87 -6.74
C GLY A 325 8.01 -5.58 -6.92
N GLY A 326 8.31 -5.24 -8.17
CA GLY A 326 9.24 -4.18 -8.59
C GLY A 326 8.70 -2.76 -8.43
N MET A 327 8.88 -2.15 -7.26
CA MET A 327 8.42 -0.78 -7.01
C MET A 327 9.45 0.00 -6.18
N GLY A 328 10.51 0.51 -6.82
CA GLY A 328 11.57 1.31 -6.17
C GLY A 328 11.09 2.61 -5.50
N GLU A 329 9.87 3.04 -5.83
CA GLU A 329 9.22 4.22 -5.25
C GLU A 329 8.24 3.87 -4.11
N PHE A 330 8.12 2.59 -3.72
CA PHE A 330 7.23 2.17 -2.63
C PHE A 330 8.00 1.68 -1.41
N VAL A 331 7.51 2.11 -0.25
CA VAL A 331 7.91 1.58 1.05
C VAL A 331 6.69 0.99 1.72
N LEU A 332 6.80 -0.26 2.17
CA LEU A 332 5.73 -0.95 2.88
C LEU A 332 6.08 -1.12 4.34
N LEU A 333 5.18 -0.67 5.20
CA LEU A 333 5.29 -0.90 6.64
C LEU A 333 4.45 -2.14 6.99
N LEU A 334 5.13 -3.23 7.32
CA LEU A 334 4.57 -4.55 7.56
C LEU A 334 4.58 -4.86 9.07
N SER A 335 3.71 -5.77 9.49
CA SER A 335 3.74 -6.29 10.86
C SER A 335 5.01 -7.12 11.07
N SER A 336 5.63 -7.03 12.24
CA SER A 336 6.75 -7.92 12.61
C SER A 336 6.32 -9.36 12.89
N GLY A 337 5.02 -9.66 12.81
CA GLY A 337 4.46 -10.96 13.17
C GLY A 337 4.53 -11.23 14.68
N ASN A 338 4.13 -12.44 15.08
CA ASN A 338 4.22 -12.93 16.45
C ASN A 338 5.54 -13.68 16.67
N ASP A 339 6.65 -12.95 16.83
CA ASP A 339 7.83 -13.52 17.48
C ASP A 339 7.50 -13.72 18.96
N MET A 340 7.21 -14.97 19.33
CA MET A 340 7.21 -15.52 20.71
C MET A 340 6.95 -14.49 21.83
N GLY A 341 5.76 -13.89 21.84
CA GLY A 341 5.29 -13.04 22.95
C GLY A 341 5.67 -11.55 22.92
N LYS A 342 6.46 -11.07 21.95
CA LYS A 342 6.72 -9.63 21.77
C LYS A 342 5.79 -9.02 20.72
N ARG A 343 4.60 -8.58 21.15
CA ARG A 343 3.72 -7.77 20.30
C ARG A 343 4.36 -6.40 20.02
N GLY A 344 4.25 -5.91 18.77
CA GLY A 344 4.30 -4.46 18.48
C GLY A 344 5.48 -3.92 17.68
N GLY A 345 6.29 -4.77 17.03
CA GLY A 345 7.30 -4.31 16.08
C GLY A 345 6.72 -3.93 14.72
N VAL A 346 7.50 -3.17 13.94
CA VAL A 346 7.17 -2.77 12.56
C VAL A 346 8.35 -3.09 11.65
N ASN A 347 8.06 -3.74 10.55
CA ASN A 347 9.03 -4.02 9.49
C ASN A 347 8.88 -3.00 8.37
N VAL A 348 9.99 -2.45 7.87
CA VAL A 348 10.03 -1.54 6.73
C VAL A 348 10.63 -2.29 5.56
N TRP A 349 9.80 -2.63 4.57
CA TRP A 349 10.22 -3.24 3.32
C TRP A 349 10.39 -2.16 2.24
N ILE A 350 11.58 -2.11 1.66
CA ILE A 350 11.99 -1.04 0.73
C ILE A 350 12.87 -1.64 -0.38
N ALA A 351 12.73 -1.08 -1.58
CA ALA A 351 13.61 -1.35 -2.72
C ALA A 351 14.32 -0.06 -3.14
N LEU A 352 15.63 -0.12 -3.35
CA LEU A 352 16.45 0.99 -3.86
C LEU A 352 17.54 0.42 -4.77
N GLU A 353 18.12 1.24 -5.64
CA GLU A 353 19.39 0.92 -6.30
C GLU A 353 20.47 0.59 -5.25
N LYS A 354 21.40 -0.32 -5.57
CA LYS A 354 22.35 -0.89 -4.60
C LYS A 354 23.14 0.17 -3.82
N ASP A 355 23.68 1.16 -4.50
CA ASP A 355 24.43 2.28 -3.91
C ASP A 355 23.56 3.13 -2.96
N LYS A 356 22.32 3.43 -3.35
CA LYS A 356 21.34 4.13 -2.52
C LYS A 356 20.91 3.28 -1.33
N MET A 357 20.80 1.97 -1.49
CA MET A 357 20.47 1.04 -0.41
C MET A 357 21.58 0.98 0.65
N GLU A 358 22.84 1.00 0.23
CA GLU A 358 24.00 1.07 1.14
C GLU A 358 23.98 2.37 1.94
N ARG A 359 23.83 3.53 1.28
CA ARG A 359 23.67 4.84 1.95
C ARG A 359 22.49 4.85 2.92
N PHE A 360 21.34 4.32 2.50
CA PHE A 360 20.15 4.24 3.36
C PHE A 360 20.39 3.38 4.61
N SER A 361 21.08 2.25 4.45
CA SER A 361 21.40 1.33 5.55
C SER A 361 22.28 1.99 6.62
N CYS A 362 23.12 2.97 6.25
CA CYS A 362 23.89 3.76 7.21
C CYS A 362 23.02 4.70 8.06
N HIS A 363 21.91 5.19 7.52
CA HIS A 363 21.06 6.19 8.19
C HIS A 363 19.83 5.61 8.90
N VAL A 364 19.31 4.47 8.44
CA VAL A 364 18.03 3.91 8.92
C VAL A 364 18.04 3.48 10.39
N PHE A 365 19.21 3.28 10.99
CA PHE A 365 19.35 2.97 12.42
C PHE A 365 19.92 4.13 13.25
N GLU A 366 19.96 5.35 12.71
CA GLU A 366 20.24 6.59 13.47
C GLU A 366 19.04 6.98 14.36
N ILE A 367 18.68 6.11 15.30
CA ILE A 367 17.52 6.23 16.19
C ILE A 367 17.85 7.09 17.39
#